data_AF-A0A1E4V1H0-F1
#
_entry.id   AF-A0A1E4V1H0-F1
#
_cell.length_a   1.000
_cell.length_b   1.000
_cell.length_c   1.000
_cell.angle_alpha   90.00
_cell.angle_beta   90.00
_cell.angle_gamma   90.00
#
_symmetry.space_group_name_H-M   'P 1'
#
loop_
_entity.id
_entity.type
_entity.pdbx_description
1 polymer ?
#
loop_
_entity_poly.entity_id
_entity_poly.type
_entity_poly.pdbx_seq_one_letter_code
_entity_poly.pdbx_strand_id
1 'polypeptide(L)'
;MVASTPRKDVTVQAAAPADDVIELWDSRSLVPEQQDEMTLYRTHMPVSALGSLAVGKTLQLAVPGRKKPLRATLDETHNTGAAVWIGSVQGGQPEDSLIVVRGQLETHITLATRDKTLSFVVDNATGSTLMTDQNELLMRATPDALVTPESTPLQPLPPPTRG
;
A
#
# COMPACT_ATOMS: atom_id res chain seq x y z
N MET A 1 2.05 -48.97 -35.14
CA MET A 1 2.62 -47.89 -34.32
C MET A 1 1.92 -46.60 -34.68
N VAL A 2 1.05 -46.08 -33.81
CA VAL A 2 0.48 -44.73 -33.91
C VAL A 2 0.54 -44.10 -32.52
N ALA A 3 1.13 -42.90 -32.46
CA ALA A 3 1.48 -42.19 -31.24
C ALA A 3 0.24 -41.70 -30.48
N SER A 4 0.21 -41.92 -29.16
CA SER A 4 -0.76 -41.32 -28.25
C SER A 4 -0.02 -40.40 -27.29
N THR A 5 -0.06 -39.10 -27.58
CA THR A 5 0.40 -38.04 -26.67
C THR A 5 -0.82 -37.57 -25.87
N PRO A 6 -0.87 -37.72 -24.53
CA PRO A 6 -1.95 -37.14 -23.76
C PRO A 6 -1.81 -35.62 -23.69
N ARG A 7 -2.86 -34.94 -24.15
CA ARG A 7 -3.09 -33.50 -24.09
C ARG A 7 -3.04 -33.05 -22.63
N LYS A 8 -2.24 -32.03 -22.32
CA LYS A 8 -2.19 -31.39 -21.00
C LYS A 8 -3.59 -30.90 -20.61
N ASP A 9 -4.12 -31.42 -19.51
CA ASP A 9 -5.16 -30.80 -18.71
C ASP A 9 -4.68 -29.41 -18.26
N VAL A 10 -5.00 -28.39 -19.05
CA VAL A 10 -4.98 -27.00 -18.56
C VAL A 10 -6.29 -26.83 -17.80
N THR A 11 -6.20 -26.92 -16.49
CA THR A 11 -7.23 -26.42 -15.58
C THR A 11 -7.42 -24.94 -15.90
N VAL A 12 -8.48 -24.61 -16.64
CA VAL A 12 -8.91 -23.22 -16.86
C VAL A 12 -9.42 -22.73 -15.51
N GLN A 13 -8.51 -22.17 -14.72
CA GLN A 13 -8.85 -21.38 -13.56
C GLN A 13 -9.63 -20.17 -14.07
N ALA A 14 -10.94 -20.18 -13.84
CA ALA A 14 -11.86 -19.13 -14.25
C ALA A 14 -11.30 -17.75 -13.86
N ALA A 15 -10.84 -17.01 -14.87
CA ALA A 15 -10.54 -15.60 -14.74
C ALA A 15 -11.88 -14.88 -14.59
N ALA A 16 -12.14 -14.35 -13.39
CA ALA A 16 -13.17 -13.34 -13.18
C ALA A 16 -12.99 -12.20 -14.21
N PRO A 17 -14.07 -11.52 -14.65
CA PRO A 17 -14.02 -10.53 -15.73
C PRO A 17 -12.93 -9.49 -15.45
N ALA A 18 -12.03 -9.32 -16.41
CA ALA A 18 -10.76 -8.59 -16.27
C ALA A 18 -10.87 -7.07 -16.48
N ASP A 19 -12.07 -6.52 -16.72
CA ASP A 19 -12.24 -5.11 -17.12
C ASP A 19 -12.14 -4.10 -15.96
N ASP A 20 -12.22 -4.57 -14.70
CA ASP A 20 -12.20 -3.72 -13.50
C ASP A 20 -11.04 -4.03 -12.55
N VAL A 21 -10.10 -4.90 -12.96
CA VAL A 21 -8.94 -5.26 -12.13
C VAL A 21 -7.71 -4.47 -12.58
N ILE A 22 -7.14 -3.69 -11.67
CA ILE A 22 -5.90 -2.95 -11.87
C ILE A 22 -4.78 -3.73 -11.17
N GLU A 23 -3.91 -4.33 -11.96
CA GLU A 23 -2.71 -4.97 -11.44
C GLU A 23 -1.66 -3.90 -11.10
N LEU A 24 -1.28 -3.83 -9.82
CA LEU A 24 -0.26 -2.89 -9.35
C LEU A 24 1.14 -3.48 -9.54
N TRP A 25 1.36 -4.71 -9.10
CA TRP A 25 2.60 -5.47 -9.28
C TRP A 25 2.36 -6.95 -8.97
N ASP A 26 3.29 -7.77 -9.43
CA ASP A 26 3.25 -9.22 -9.28
C ASP A 26 4.31 -9.71 -8.26
N SER A 27 4.27 -11.00 -7.93
CA SER A 27 5.20 -11.55 -6.93
C SER A 27 6.63 -11.72 -7.43
N ARG A 28 6.85 -11.70 -8.75
CA ARG A 28 8.18 -11.86 -9.37
C ARG A 28 8.94 -10.53 -9.44
N SER A 29 8.23 -9.40 -9.40
CA SER A 29 8.82 -8.06 -9.35
C SER A 29 9.20 -7.62 -7.94
N LEU A 30 8.78 -8.34 -6.89
CA LEU A 30 9.19 -8.10 -5.51
C LEU A 30 10.64 -8.54 -5.30
N VAL A 31 11.54 -7.57 -5.17
CA VAL A 31 12.96 -7.77 -4.86
C VAL A 31 13.20 -7.43 -3.38
N PRO A 32 13.56 -8.41 -2.53
CA PRO A 32 13.92 -8.11 -1.15
C PRO A 32 15.24 -7.33 -1.10
N GLU A 33 15.28 -6.30 -0.27
CA GLU A 33 16.46 -5.47 -0.02
C GLU A 33 16.67 -5.38 1.49
N GLN A 34 17.87 -5.72 1.96
CA GLN A 34 18.23 -5.55 3.37
C GLN A 34 18.69 -4.11 3.60
N GLN A 35 18.01 -3.41 4.50
CA GLN A 35 18.35 -2.05 4.89
C GLN A 35 18.11 -1.88 6.39
N ASP A 36 19.11 -1.36 7.11
CA ASP A 36 19.01 -1.03 8.54
C ASP A 36 18.43 -2.19 9.39
N GLU A 37 18.89 -3.43 9.12
CA GLU A 37 18.43 -4.68 9.75
C GLU A 37 16.95 -5.03 9.47
N MET A 38 16.30 -4.40 8.49
CA MET A 38 14.96 -4.73 7.99
C MET A 38 15.02 -5.34 6.59
N THR A 39 14.11 -6.26 6.30
CA THR A 39 13.82 -6.65 4.92
C THR A 39 12.78 -5.69 4.33
N LEU A 40 13.26 -4.77 3.50
CA LEU A 40 12.41 -3.99 2.61
C LEU A 40 12.16 -4.77 1.32
N TYR A 41 11.15 -4.36 0.56
CA TYR A 41 10.93 -4.91 -0.77
C TYR A 41 10.78 -3.79 -1.78
N ARG A 42 11.58 -3.84 -2.84
CA ARG A 42 11.42 -2.96 -3.99
C ARG A 42 10.59 -3.66 -5.04
N THR A 43 9.70 -2.90 -5.67
CA THR A 43 8.96 -3.33 -6.86
C THR A 43 8.70 -2.12 -7.75
N HIS A 44 7.98 -2.33 -8.84
CA HIS A 44 7.61 -1.29 -9.78
C HIS A 44 6.11 -1.34 -10.04
N MET A 45 5.44 -0.23 -9.78
CA MET A 45 4.05 -0.03 -10.13
C MET A 45 3.94 0.70 -11.47
N PRO A 46 3.11 0.23 -12.42
CA PRO A 46 2.85 0.96 -13.64
C PRO A 46 2.28 2.35 -13.34
N VAL A 47 2.89 3.40 -13.86
CA VAL A 47 2.39 4.78 -13.69
C VAL A 47 0.97 4.93 -14.28
N SER A 48 0.64 4.17 -15.32
CA SER A 48 -0.71 4.09 -15.89
C SER A 48 -1.74 3.52 -14.92
N ALA A 49 -1.34 2.67 -13.96
CA ALA A 49 -2.22 2.17 -12.92
C ALA A 49 -2.61 3.27 -11.93
N LEU A 50 -1.71 4.22 -11.62
CA LEU A 50 -2.02 5.39 -10.77
C LEU A 50 -3.12 6.27 -11.39
N GLY A 51 -3.11 6.41 -12.72
CA GLY A 51 -4.13 7.15 -13.46
C GLY A 51 -5.48 6.44 -13.52
N SER A 52 -5.51 5.13 -13.30
CA SER A 52 -6.71 4.30 -13.39
C SER A 52 -7.40 4.10 -12.04
N LEU A 53 -6.81 4.57 -10.93
CA LEU A 53 -7.38 4.43 -9.59
C LEU A 53 -8.72 5.18 -9.50
N ALA A 54 -9.78 4.43 -9.21
CA ALA A 54 -11.14 4.94 -9.06
C ALA A 54 -11.97 4.02 -8.16
N VAL A 55 -13.00 4.58 -7.54
CA VAL A 55 -13.99 3.79 -6.77
C VAL A 55 -14.65 2.76 -7.70
N GLY A 56 -14.87 1.56 -7.19
CA GLY A 56 -15.37 0.38 -7.92
C GLY A 56 -14.28 -0.45 -8.58
N LYS A 57 -13.06 0.06 -8.73
CA LYS A 57 -11.93 -0.71 -9.27
C LYS A 57 -11.36 -1.66 -8.23
N THR A 58 -10.93 -2.83 -8.69
CA THR A 58 -10.27 -3.82 -7.85
C THR A 58 -8.77 -3.77 -8.07
N LEU A 59 -8.01 -3.41 -7.04
CA LEU A 59 -6.57 -3.42 -7.07
C LEU A 59 -6.05 -4.82 -6.78
N GLN A 60 -5.12 -5.30 -7.60
CA GLN A 60 -4.43 -6.57 -7.39
C GLN A 60 -2.96 -6.30 -7.10
N LEU A 61 -2.48 -6.78 -5.95
CA LEU A 61 -1.10 -6.61 -5.52
C LEU A 61 -0.54 -7.91 -4.92
N ALA A 62 0.70 -8.24 -5.26
CA ALA A 62 1.41 -9.31 -4.57
C ALA A 62 1.92 -8.84 -3.20
N VAL A 63 1.79 -9.71 -2.21
CA VAL A 63 2.20 -9.46 -0.82
C VAL A 63 3.23 -10.52 -0.41
N PRO A 64 4.38 -10.16 0.18
CA PRO A 64 5.36 -11.17 0.61
C PRO A 64 4.80 -12.13 1.65
N GLY A 65 5.13 -13.41 1.47
CA GLY A 65 4.63 -14.50 2.30
C GLY A 65 3.24 -15.02 1.89
N ARG A 66 2.55 -14.39 0.94
CA ARG A 66 1.29 -14.91 0.38
C ARG A 66 1.52 -15.63 -0.96
N LYS A 67 0.87 -16.78 -1.13
CA LYS A 67 0.93 -17.57 -2.38
C LYS A 67 0.06 -16.99 -3.50
N LYS A 68 -1.00 -16.27 -3.14
CA LYS A 68 -1.93 -15.63 -4.09
C LYS A 68 -1.83 -14.12 -3.95
N PRO A 69 -1.94 -13.36 -5.06
CA PRO A 69 -2.02 -11.91 -5.00
C PRO A 69 -3.27 -11.52 -4.20
N LEU A 70 -3.13 -10.46 -3.42
CA LEU A 70 -4.22 -9.84 -2.69
C LEU A 70 -5.03 -8.99 -3.67
N ARG A 71 -6.35 -9.04 -3.52
CA ARG A 71 -7.28 -8.20 -4.26
C ARG A 71 -8.02 -7.32 -3.28
N ALA A 72 -8.13 -6.03 -3.57
CA ALA A 72 -8.90 -5.10 -2.76
C ALA A 72 -9.74 -4.20 -3.66
N THR A 73 -11.02 -4.06 -3.36
CA THR A 73 -11.92 -3.21 -4.14
C THR A 73 -11.94 -1.84 -3.51
N LEU A 74 -11.71 -0.79 -4.29
CA LEU A 74 -11.81 0.59 -3.80
C LEU A 74 -13.28 0.94 -3.63
N ASP A 75 -13.74 1.03 -2.39
CA ASP A 75 -15.15 1.23 -2.05
C ASP A 75 -15.48 2.71 -1.82
N GLU A 76 -14.52 3.47 -1.29
CA GLU A 76 -14.72 4.87 -0.92
C GLU A 76 -13.61 5.75 -1.48
N THR A 77 -13.94 7.02 -1.70
CA THR A 77 -12.94 8.06 -1.97
C THR A 77 -13.20 9.30 -1.14
N HIS A 78 -12.13 9.83 -0.55
CA HIS A 78 -12.16 11.08 0.19
C HIS A 78 -11.20 12.06 -0.47
N ASN A 79 -11.73 13.13 -1.07
CA ASN A 79 -10.94 14.13 -1.78
C ASN A 79 -10.78 15.39 -0.92
N THR A 80 -10.03 15.28 0.17
CA THR A 80 -9.71 16.41 1.07
C THR A 80 -8.35 17.04 0.72
N GLY A 81 -8.18 17.43 -0.54
CA GLY A 81 -6.93 18.02 -1.06
C GLY A 81 -5.86 17.02 -1.53
N ALA A 82 -5.94 15.76 -1.09
CA ALA A 82 -5.28 14.60 -1.70
C ALA A 82 -6.34 13.56 -2.05
N ALA A 83 -6.10 12.76 -3.09
CA ALA A 83 -7.06 11.72 -3.47
C ALA A 83 -6.82 10.49 -2.59
N VAL A 84 -7.73 10.27 -1.64
CA VAL A 84 -7.72 9.11 -0.75
C VAL A 84 -8.75 8.11 -1.26
N TRP A 85 -8.39 6.84 -1.32
CA TRP A 85 -9.31 5.73 -1.52
C TRP A 85 -9.19 4.75 -0.37
N ILE A 86 -10.34 4.20 0.04
CA ILE A 86 -10.41 3.12 1.02
C ILE A 86 -11.05 1.94 0.32
N GLY A 87 -10.49 0.76 0.51
CA GLY A 87 -10.95 -0.44 -0.12
C GLY A 87 -10.93 -1.66 0.79
N SER A 88 -11.91 -2.53 0.59
CA SER A 88 -12.05 -3.78 1.32
C SER A 88 -11.23 -4.88 0.66
N VAL A 89 -10.55 -5.70 1.48
CA VAL A 89 -9.74 -6.81 0.98
C VAL A 89 -10.63 -8.01 0.64
N GLN A 90 -10.61 -8.44 -0.62
CA GLN A 90 -11.39 -9.59 -1.09
C GLN A 90 -10.86 -10.90 -0.51
N GLY A 91 -11.73 -11.64 0.18
CA GLY A 91 -11.35 -12.87 0.89
C GLY A 91 -10.52 -12.64 2.15
N GLY A 92 -10.40 -11.37 2.58
CA GLY A 92 -9.89 -10.98 3.89
C GLY A 92 -10.97 -11.00 4.96
N GLN A 93 -10.58 -10.63 6.18
CA GLN A 93 -11.51 -10.34 7.28
C GLN A 93 -12.12 -8.94 7.12
N PRO A 94 -13.26 -8.63 7.77
CA PRO A 94 -13.85 -7.28 7.72
C PRO A 94 -12.95 -6.18 8.31
N GLU A 95 -11.95 -6.57 9.10
CA GLU A 95 -10.91 -5.68 9.65
C GLU A 95 -9.75 -5.43 8.66
N ASP A 96 -9.63 -6.23 7.60
CA ASP A 96 -8.61 -6.05 6.57
C ASP A 96 -9.01 -4.91 5.64
N SER A 97 -8.14 -3.89 5.53
CA SER A 97 -8.40 -2.70 4.73
C SER A 97 -7.19 -2.28 3.91
N LEU A 98 -7.48 -1.71 2.75
CA LEU A 98 -6.49 -1.07 1.88
C LEU A 98 -6.81 0.42 1.83
N ILE A 99 -5.83 1.26 2.14
CA ILE A 99 -5.92 2.71 2.04
C ILE A 99 -4.92 3.15 0.99
N VAL A 100 -5.34 3.97 0.04
CA VAL A 100 -4.49 4.54 -1.00
C VAL A 100 -4.59 6.05 -0.89
N VAL A 101 -3.47 6.74 -0.68
CA VAL A 101 -3.39 8.19 -0.60
C VAL A 101 -2.47 8.66 -1.71
N ARG A 102 -3.05 9.26 -2.75
CA ARG A 102 -2.28 9.85 -3.85
C ARG A 102 -1.99 11.32 -3.55
N GLY A 103 -0.71 11.61 -3.31
CA GLY A 103 -0.16 12.95 -3.26
C GLY A 103 0.28 13.44 -4.65
N GLN A 104 1.00 14.57 -4.67
CA GLN A 104 1.53 15.13 -5.92
C GLN A 104 2.75 14.35 -6.42
N LEU A 105 3.72 14.09 -5.53
CA LEU A 105 4.98 13.42 -5.87
C LEU A 105 4.91 11.91 -5.65
N GLU A 106 4.23 11.48 -4.58
CA GLU A 106 4.21 10.09 -4.15
C GLU A 106 2.78 9.62 -3.87
N THR A 107 2.55 8.33 -4.01
CA THR A 107 1.33 7.64 -3.61
C THR A 107 1.65 6.67 -2.49
N HIS A 108 0.97 6.84 -1.36
CA HIS A 108 1.13 5.98 -0.19
C HIS A 108 -0.01 4.96 -0.18
N ILE A 109 0.32 3.68 -0.19
CA ILE A 109 -0.63 2.60 -0.03
C ILE A 109 -0.38 1.99 1.34
N THR A 110 -1.43 1.75 2.10
CA THR A 110 -1.37 1.05 3.39
C THR A 110 -2.30 -0.13 3.32
N LEU A 111 -1.77 -1.33 3.53
CA LEU A 111 -2.53 -2.56 3.63
C LEU A 111 -2.48 -3.00 5.09
N ALA A 112 -3.60 -2.85 5.79
CA ALA A 112 -3.79 -3.39 7.11
C ALA A 112 -4.43 -4.77 6.97
N THR A 113 -3.73 -5.80 7.41
CA THR A 113 -4.29 -7.15 7.57
C THR A 113 -4.11 -7.60 9.02
N ARG A 114 -4.91 -8.57 9.46
CA ARG A 114 -4.78 -9.15 10.81
C ARG A 114 -3.36 -9.58 11.19
N ASP A 115 -2.60 -10.10 10.23
CA ASP A 115 -1.24 -10.61 10.47
C ASP A 115 -0.16 -9.52 10.42
N LYS A 116 -0.36 -8.50 9.58
CA LYS A 116 0.65 -7.47 9.31
C LYS A 116 0.06 -6.20 8.71
N THR A 117 0.72 -5.09 8.98
CA THR A 117 0.46 -3.80 8.32
C THR A 117 1.62 -3.49 7.39
N LEU A 118 1.34 -3.41 6.09
CA LEU A 118 2.33 -3.08 5.07
C LEU A 118 2.08 -1.66 4.57
N SER A 119 3.16 -0.89 4.43
CA SER A 119 3.14 0.41 3.78
C SER A 119 3.93 0.36 2.50
N PHE A 120 3.38 0.94 1.45
CA PHE A 120 4.01 1.05 0.15
C PHE A 120 4.10 2.53 -0.21
N VAL A 121 5.27 2.97 -0.62
CA VAL A 121 5.51 4.32 -1.13
C VAL A 121 5.85 4.20 -2.60
N VAL A 122 5.02 4.80 -3.45
CA VAL A 122 5.17 4.78 -4.89
C VAL A 122 5.54 6.17 -5.38
N ASP A 123 6.66 6.31 -6.07
CA ASP A 123 7.02 7.54 -6.77
C ASP A 123 6.13 7.71 -8.01
N ASN A 124 5.37 8.80 -8.10
CA ASN A 124 4.37 8.98 -9.15
C ASN A 124 4.98 9.23 -10.53
N ALA A 125 6.26 9.66 -10.61
CA ALA A 125 6.92 9.97 -11.87
C ALA A 125 7.54 8.72 -12.51
N THR A 126 8.12 7.86 -11.69
CA THR A 126 8.88 6.68 -12.12
C THR A 126 8.13 5.37 -11.91
N GLY A 127 7.16 5.33 -10.99
CA GLY A 127 6.48 4.10 -10.55
C GLY A 127 7.35 3.25 -9.63
N SER A 128 8.48 3.77 -9.13
CA SER A 128 9.31 3.04 -8.17
C SER A 128 8.55 2.86 -6.86
N THR A 129 8.41 1.61 -6.42
CA THR A 129 7.64 1.25 -5.24
C THR A 129 8.54 0.66 -4.18
N LEU A 130 8.53 1.26 -3.00
CA LEU A 130 9.17 0.74 -1.80
C LEU A 130 8.10 0.21 -0.84
N MET A 131 8.19 -1.06 -0.48
CA MET A 131 7.32 -1.69 0.50
C MET A 131 8.08 -1.94 1.80
N THR A 132 7.45 -1.55 2.90
CA THR A 132 7.95 -1.65 4.26
C THR A 132 6.91 -2.32 5.16
N ASP A 133 7.36 -3.17 6.07
CA ASP A 133 6.50 -3.70 7.13
C ASP A 133 6.43 -2.70 8.29
N GLN A 134 5.23 -2.18 8.58
CA GLN A 134 5.05 -1.18 9.63
C GLN A 134 5.16 -1.76 11.03
N ASN A 135 4.92 -3.06 11.24
CA ASN A 135 5.11 -3.66 12.55
C ASN A 135 6.61 -3.67 12.91
N GLU A 136 7.46 -3.96 11.94
CA GLU A 136 8.92 -3.88 12.06
C GLU A 136 9.45 -2.45 12.27
N LEU A 137 8.73 -1.42 11.77
CA LEU A 137 9.04 -0.02 12.05
C LEU A 137 8.60 0.38 13.47
N LEU A 138 7.39 0.00 13.89
CA LEU A 138 6.84 0.31 15.22
C LEU A 138 7.64 -0.35 16.34
N MET A 139 8.16 -1.56 16.13
CA MET A 139 9.05 -2.22 17.11
C MET A 139 10.45 -1.57 17.19
N ARG A 140 10.90 -0.90 16.12
CA ARG A 140 12.15 -0.13 16.09
C ARG A 140 12.03 1.29 16.58
N ALA A 141 10.82 1.86 16.52
CA ALA A 141 10.49 3.10 17.21
C ALA A 141 10.53 2.84 18.73
N THR A 142 11.74 2.68 19.25
CA THR A 142 12.02 3.04 20.64
C THR A 142 11.44 4.45 20.84
N PRO A 143 10.74 4.72 21.95
CA PRO A 143 10.20 6.03 22.25
C PRO A 143 11.33 6.99 22.64
N ASP A 144 12.31 7.19 21.76
CA ASP A 144 13.45 8.09 21.96
C ASP A 144 13.45 9.16 20.87
N ALA A 145 12.29 9.80 20.76
CA ALA A 145 12.15 11.23 20.60
C ALA A 145 10.64 11.48 20.59
N LEU A 146 10.06 11.58 21.80
CA LEU A 146 9.09 12.65 21.98
C LEU A 146 9.82 13.91 21.55
N VAL A 147 9.67 14.29 20.28
CA VAL A 147 9.71 15.70 19.92
C VAL A 147 8.49 16.27 20.64
N THR A 148 8.63 16.50 21.95
CA THR A 148 7.91 17.59 22.57
C THR A 148 8.27 18.77 21.66
N PRO A 149 7.32 19.37 20.92
CA PRO A 149 7.60 20.69 20.39
C PRO A 149 8.10 21.47 21.60
N GLU A 150 9.32 22.00 21.54
CA GLU A 150 9.83 22.85 22.60
C GLU A 150 8.75 23.89 22.81
N SER A 151 8.03 23.77 23.92
CA SER A 151 7.03 24.72 24.32
C SER A 151 7.84 25.94 24.68
N THR A 152 8.17 26.74 23.67
CA THR A 152 8.76 28.06 23.86
C THR A 152 7.77 28.75 24.80
N PRO A 153 8.15 29.03 26.05
CA PRO A 153 7.22 29.63 27.00
C PRO A 153 6.72 30.92 26.37
N LEU A 154 5.40 31.02 26.19
CA LEU A 154 4.77 32.26 25.73
C LEU A 154 5.25 33.36 26.66
N GLN A 155 5.92 34.38 26.10
CA GLN A 155 6.35 35.53 26.89
C GLN A 155 5.11 36.12 27.56
N PRO A 156 5.10 36.31 28.89
CA PRO A 156 3.95 36.87 29.57
C PRO A 156 3.64 38.24 28.97
N LEU A 157 2.37 38.45 28.63
CA LEU A 157 1.87 39.73 28.13
C LEU A 157 2.22 40.83 29.16
N PRO A 158 2.74 42.00 28.74
CA PRO A 158 2.98 43.10 29.65
C PRO A 158 1.66 43.52 30.31
N PRO A 159 1.67 43.88 31.60
CA PRO A 159 0.47 44.32 32.29
C PRO A 159 -0.11 45.56 31.61
N PRO A 160 -1.45 45.71 31.55
CA PRO A 160 -2.05 46.90 30.98
C PRO A 160 -1.61 48.13 31.77
N THR A 161 -1.02 49.09 31.07
CA THR A 161 -0.65 50.40 31.61
C THR A 161 -1.91 51.09 32.11
N ARG A 162 -2.08 51.21 33.42
CA ARG A 162 -3.13 52.04 34.03
C ARG A 162 -2.55 53.45 34.18
N GLY A 163 -3.19 54.42 33.52
CA GLY A 163 -2.90 55.85 33.66
C GLY A 163 -3.26 56.40 35.03
#